data_AF-A0A7D4DZB7-F1
#
_entry.id   AF-A0A7D4DZB7-F1
#
_cell.length_a   1.000
_cell.length_b   1.000
_cell.length_c   1.000
_cell.angle_alpha   90.00
_cell.angle_beta   90.00
_cell.angle_gamma   90.00
#
_symmetry.space_group_name_H-M   'P 1'
#
loop_
_entity.id
_entity.type
_entity.pdbx_description
1 polymer ?
#
loop_
_entity_poly.entity_id
_entity_poly.type
_entity_poly.pdbx_seq_one_letter_code
_entity_poly.pdbx_strand_id
1 'polypeptide(L)'
;MSVRYWMTAATLGVVTLGLGVYWYGANQYRAGIDQANADYALAELADFKRQTVRLGGISETLEEALIALRDASPKIIERYTRVEVQSPLPAGCRIDAERLRHINEAGRLANAAGQPGPAVPAGARGDER
;
A
#
# COMPACT_ATOMS: atom_id res chain seq x y z
N MET A 1 -43.66 -8.16 71.63
CA MET A 1 -43.71 -7.43 70.34
C MET A 1 -42.33 -7.05 69.80
N SER A 2 -41.26 -7.13 70.61
CA SER A 2 -39.89 -6.71 70.29
C SER A 2 -39.12 -7.65 69.35
N VAL A 3 -39.20 -8.98 69.54
CA VAL A 3 -38.36 -9.94 68.78
C VAL A 3 -38.63 -9.93 67.25
N ARG A 4 -39.89 -9.78 66.83
CA ARG A 4 -40.25 -9.69 65.40
C ARG A 4 -39.66 -8.45 64.72
N TYR A 5 -39.60 -7.31 65.43
CA TYR A 5 -39.00 -6.08 64.91
C TYR A 5 -37.50 -6.20 64.71
N TRP A 6 -36.80 -6.83 65.66
CA TRP A 6 -35.37 -7.10 65.57
C TRP A 6 -35.03 -8.05 64.41
N MET A 7 -35.85 -9.09 64.18
CA MET A 7 -35.67 -9.96 63.01
C MET A 7 -35.86 -9.21 61.69
N THR A 8 -36.91 -8.38 61.56
CA THR A 8 -37.13 -7.59 60.35
C THR A 8 -36.02 -6.56 60.10
N ALA A 9 -35.53 -5.93 61.17
CA ALA A 9 -34.41 -4.98 61.08
C ALA A 9 -33.11 -5.66 60.65
N ALA A 10 -32.83 -6.86 61.19
CA ALA A 10 -31.66 -7.64 60.81
C ALA A 10 -31.73 -8.08 59.33
N THR A 11 -32.89 -8.56 58.86
CA THR A 11 -33.05 -8.94 57.45
C THR A 11 -32.88 -7.75 56.51
N LEU A 12 -33.42 -6.58 56.86
CA LEU A 12 -33.23 -5.37 56.07
C LEU A 12 -31.78 -4.94 56.02
N GLY A 13 -31.05 -5.02 57.14
CA GLY A 13 -29.62 -4.71 57.19
C GLY A 13 -28.77 -5.62 56.29
N VAL A 14 -29.09 -6.91 56.22
CA VAL A 14 -28.38 -7.85 55.33
C VAL A 14 -28.69 -7.58 53.87
N VAL A 15 -29.95 -7.28 53.53
CA VAL A 15 -30.36 -6.99 52.15
C VAL A 15 -29.72 -5.70 51.64
N THR A 16 -29.66 -4.64 52.46
CA THR A 16 -29.03 -3.37 52.04
C THR A 16 -27.52 -3.52 51.84
N LEU A 17 -26.83 -4.29 52.69
CA LEU A 17 -25.42 -4.60 52.50
C LEU A 17 -25.17 -5.42 51.23
N GLY A 18 -25.99 -6.45 50.97
CA GLY A 18 -25.87 -7.26 49.75
C GLY A 18 -26.07 -6.45 48.47
N LEU A 19 -27.07 -5.57 48.44
CA LEU A 19 -27.31 -4.64 47.33
C LEU A 19 -26.16 -3.64 47.16
N GLY A 20 -25.59 -3.14 48.25
CA GLY A 20 -24.45 -2.22 48.20
C GLY A 20 -23.21 -2.87 47.59
N VAL A 21 -22.87 -4.09 48.00
CA VAL A 21 -21.74 -4.85 47.45
C VAL A 21 -21.97 -5.18 45.97
N TYR A 22 -23.17 -5.62 45.61
CA TYR A 22 -23.52 -5.92 44.22
C TYR A 22 -23.41 -4.67 43.33
N TRP A 23 -23.98 -3.55 43.79
CA TRP A 23 -23.96 -2.30 43.04
C TRP A 23 -22.54 -1.76 42.89
N TYR A 24 -21.74 -1.82 43.95
CA TYR A 24 -20.32 -1.45 43.90
C TYR A 24 -19.54 -2.32 42.92
N GLY A 25 -19.72 -3.63 42.96
CA GLY A 25 -19.09 -4.57 42.02
C GLY A 25 -19.49 -4.30 40.57
N ALA A 26 -20.79 -4.07 40.31
CA ALA A 26 -21.29 -3.72 38.98
C ALA A 26 -20.72 -2.38 38.47
N ASN A 27 -20.56 -1.39 39.35
CA ASN A 27 -19.99 -0.10 38.99
C ASN A 27 -18.50 -0.21 38.66
N GLN A 28 -17.73 -0.96 39.46
CA GLN A 28 -16.31 -1.20 39.20
C GLN A 28 -16.08 -2.00 37.92
N TYR A 29 -16.92 -2.99 37.65
CA TYR A 29 -16.88 -3.76 36.40
C TYR A 29 -17.13 -2.86 35.18
N ARG A 30 -18.14 -1.99 35.25
CA ARG A 30 -18.42 -1.00 34.18
C ARG A 30 -17.27 -0.03 33.98
N ALA A 31 -16.71 0.51 35.06
CA ALA A 31 -15.56 1.42 34.98
C ALA A 31 -14.35 0.74 34.31
N GLY A 32 -14.09 -0.54 34.59
CA GLY A 32 -13.03 -1.30 33.94
C GLY A 32 -13.29 -1.55 32.45
N ILE A 33 -14.53 -1.86 32.08
CA ILE A 33 -14.92 -2.01 30.66
C ILE A 33 -14.79 -0.69 29.91
N ASP A 34 -15.25 0.42 30.49
CA ASP A 34 -15.16 1.74 29.88
C ASP A 34 -13.69 2.16 29.69
N GLN A 35 -12.83 1.88 30.67
CA GLN A 35 -11.39 2.13 30.57
C GLN A 35 -10.74 1.26 29.48
N ALA A 36 -11.05 -0.04 29.42
CA ALA A 36 -10.52 -0.92 28.39
C ALA A 36 -10.98 -0.51 26.98
N ASN A 37 -12.23 -0.07 26.83
CA ASN A 37 -12.75 0.46 25.57
C ASN A 37 -12.06 1.76 25.16
N ALA A 38 -11.78 2.65 26.12
CA ALA A 38 -11.05 3.89 25.87
C ALA A 38 -9.60 3.61 25.44
N ASP A 39 -8.91 2.69 26.12
CA ASP A 39 -7.54 2.28 25.77
C ASP A 39 -7.50 1.62 24.39
N TYR A 40 -8.49 0.77 24.08
CA TYR A 40 -8.62 0.15 22.76
C TYR A 40 -8.84 1.19 21.66
N ALA A 41 -9.73 2.16 21.87
CA ALA A 41 -9.98 3.23 20.92
C ALA A 41 -8.73 4.10 20.69
N LEU A 42 -7.96 4.38 21.74
CA LEU A 42 -6.69 5.10 21.62
C LEU A 42 -5.62 4.29 20.85
N ALA A 43 -5.55 2.98 21.09
CA ALA A 43 -4.64 2.09 20.37
C ALA A 43 -4.98 2.03 18.87
N GLU A 44 -6.26 1.91 18.53
CA GLU A 44 -6.74 1.92 17.15
C GLU A 44 -6.42 3.24 16.44
N LEU A 45 -6.66 4.39 17.10
CA LEU A 45 -6.28 5.71 16.58
C LEU A 45 -4.76 5.85 16.38
N ALA A 46 -3.95 5.30 17.28
CA ALA A 46 -2.50 5.32 17.17
C ALA A 46 -1.98 4.46 16.00
N ASP A 47 -2.62 3.31 15.75
CA ASP A 47 -2.32 2.46 14.60
C ASP A 47 -2.74 3.11 13.29
N PHE A 48 -3.94 3.72 13.23
CA PHE A 48 -4.35 4.53 12.07
C PHE A 48 -3.38 5.68 11.80
N LYS A 49 -2.95 6.40 12.83
CA LYS A 49 -1.94 7.46 12.69
C LYS A 49 -0.62 6.93 12.12
N ARG A 50 -0.14 5.77 12.62
CA ARG A 50 1.08 5.12 12.09
C ARG A 50 0.92 4.72 10.63
N GLN A 51 -0.23 4.17 10.25
CA GLN A 51 -0.52 3.81 8.86
C GLN A 51 -0.57 5.05 7.95
N THR A 52 -1.20 6.14 8.39
CA THR A 52 -1.26 7.39 7.63
C THR A 52 0.11 8.06 7.48
N VAL A 53 0.96 8.07 8.53
CA VAL A 53 2.34 8.58 8.43
C VAL A 53 3.16 7.75 7.45
N ARG A 54 3.00 6.42 7.47
CA ARG A 54 3.67 5.53 6.51
C ARG A 54 3.19 5.80 5.08
N LEU A 55 1.90 6.01 4.87
CA LEU A 55 1.34 6.36 3.55
C LEU A 55 1.84 7.73 3.07
N GLY A 56 1.89 8.74 3.95
CA GLY A 56 2.42 10.06 3.65
C GLY A 56 3.90 10.02 3.27
N GLY A 57 4.70 9.24 4.01
CA GLY A 57 6.11 9.02 3.67
C GLY A 57 6.30 8.31 2.32
N ILE A 58 5.43 7.35 1.97
CA ILE A 58 5.47 6.70 0.65
C ILE A 58 5.17 7.72 -0.46
N SER A 59 4.18 8.59 -0.30
CA SER A 59 3.87 9.65 -1.27
C SER A 59 5.04 10.62 -1.47
N GLU A 60 5.70 11.03 -0.38
CA GLU A 60 6.89 11.90 -0.44
C GLU A 60 8.03 11.23 -1.22
N THR A 61 8.30 9.95 -0.94
CA THR A 61 9.34 9.20 -1.69
C THR A 61 9.00 9.02 -3.17
N LEU A 62 7.71 8.91 -3.52
CA LEU A 62 7.27 8.81 -4.90
C LEU A 62 7.45 10.15 -5.63
N GLU A 63 7.10 11.26 -4.99
CA GLU A 63 7.30 12.61 -5.53
C GLU A 63 8.79 12.90 -5.77
N GLU A 64 9.66 12.54 -4.82
CA GLU A 64 11.11 12.69 -4.96
C GLU A 64 11.67 11.83 -6.10
N ALA A 65 11.22 10.57 -6.21
CA ALA A 65 11.60 9.68 -7.32
C ALA A 65 11.13 10.23 -8.69
N LEU A 66 9.93 10.82 -8.75
CA LEU A 66 9.41 11.44 -9.97
C LEU A 66 10.20 12.70 -10.35
N ILE A 67 10.60 13.52 -9.38
CA ILE A 67 11.47 14.69 -9.61
C ILE A 67 12.83 14.23 -10.13
N ALA A 68 13.46 13.24 -9.49
CA ALA A 68 14.75 12.69 -9.91
C ALA A 68 14.69 12.09 -11.32
N LEU A 69 13.61 11.38 -11.64
CA LEU A 69 13.39 10.82 -12.98
C LEU A 69 13.19 11.93 -14.04
N ARG A 70 12.42 12.96 -13.69
CA ARG A 70 12.20 14.13 -14.55
C ARG A 70 13.47 14.95 -14.77
N ASP A 71 14.41 14.98 -13.83
CA ASP A 71 15.69 15.67 -13.99
C ASP A 71 16.72 14.84 -14.77
N ALA A 72 16.64 13.51 -14.67
CA ALA A 72 17.52 12.60 -15.40
C ALA A 72 17.12 12.46 -16.89
N SER A 73 15.83 12.31 -17.18
CA SER A 73 15.30 12.12 -18.55
C SER A 73 15.72 13.20 -19.56
N PRO A 74 15.60 14.52 -19.28
CA PRO A 74 16.00 15.57 -20.23
C PRO A 74 17.52 15.60 -20.45
N LYS A 75 18.33 15.29 -19.43
CA LYS A 75 19.79 15.18 -19.58
C LYS A 75 20.19 14.00 -20.48
N ILE A 76 19.45 12.89 -20.40
CA ILE A 76 19.69 11.71 -21.23
C ILE A 76 19.34 12.01 -22.70
N ILE A 77 18.17 12.60 -22.96
CA ILE A 77 17.76 12.97 -24.32
C ILE A 77 18.76 13.96 -24.92
N GLU A 78 19.09 15.05 -24.20
CA GLU A 78 20.02 16.07 -24.71
C GLU A 78 21.42 15.49 -25.01
N ARG A 79 21.90 14.55 -24.19
CA ARG A 79 23.19 13.87 -24.42
C ARG A 79 23.18 13.03 -25.69
N TYR A 80 22.11 12.29 -25.96
CA TYR A 80 22.01 11.50 -27.19
C TYR A 80 21.93 12.40 -28.42
N THR A 81 21.10 13.44 -28.41
CA THR A 81 21.02 14.39 -29.53
C THR A 81 22.35 15.09 -29.77
N ARG A 82 23.06 15.47 -28.70
CA ARG A 82 24.38 16.11 -28.82
C ARG A 82 25.44 15.16 -29.38
N VAL A 83 25.45 13.89 -28.99
CA VAL A 83 26.40 12.90 -29.52
C VAL A 83 26.10 12.60 -31.00
N GLU A 84 24.83 12.51 -31.39
CA GLU A 84 24.44 12.35 -32.80
C GLU A 84 24.88 13.55 -33.68
N VAL A 85 24.83 14.77 -33.15
CA VAL A 85 25.26 15.99 -33.86
C VAL A 85 26.79 16.16 -33.85
N GLN A 86 27.47 15.87 -32.74
CA GLN A 86 28.91 16.06 -32.60
C GLN A 86 29.74 14.92 -33.23
N SER A 87 29.21 13.71 -33.27
CA SER A 87 29.87 12.55 -33.88
C SER A 87 28.87 11.77 -34.74
N PRO A 88 28.43 12.36 -35.87
CA PRO A 88 27.49 11.70 -36.75
C PRO A 88 28.10 10.41 -37.27
N LEU A 89 27.29 9.35 -37.33
CA LEU A 89 27.69 8.08 -37.93
C LEU A 89 28.22 8.34 -39.35
N PRO A 90 29.40 7.78 -39.73
CA PRO A 90 29.96 7.93 -41.07
C PRO A 90 28.93 7.54 -42.13
N ALA A 91 28.95 8.18 -43.30
CA ALA A 91 27.95 7.98 -44.34
C ALA A 91 27.75 6.51 -44.76
N GLY A 92 28.81 5.67 -44.66
CA GLY A 92 28.72 4.22 -44.92
C GLY A 92 28.07 3.37 -43.82
N CYS A 93 27.90 3.90 -42.60
CA CYS A 93 27.18 3.24 -41.50
C CYS A 93 25.69 3.59 -41.47
N ARG A 94 25.26 4.63 -42.19
CA ARG A 94 23.83 4.95 -42.31
C ARG A 94 23.20 3.96 -43.28
N ILE A 95 22.12 3.31 -42.86
CA ILE A 95 21.37 2.43 -43.76
C ILE A 95 20.61 3.33 -44.74
N ASP A 96 20.97 3.27 -46.02
CA ASP A 96 20.28 3.99 -47.08
C ASP A 96 18.93 3.34 -47.44
N ALA A 97 18.09 4.08 -48.15
CA ALA A 97 16.74 3.64 -48.49
C ALA A 97 16.70 2.38 -49.38
N GLU A 98 17.73 2.15 -50.20
CA GLU A 98 17.80 0.95 -51.04
C GLU A 98 18.12 -0.28 -50.19
N ARG A 99 19.11 -0.14 -49.31
CA ARG A 99 19.50 -1.20 -48.38
C ARG A 99 18.39 -1.55 -47.39
N LEU A 100 17.62 -0.56 -46.92
CA LEU A 100 16.41 -0.80 -46.11
C LEU A 100 15.35 -1.58 -46.89
N ARG A 101 15.09 -1.22 -48.14
CA ARG A 101 14.14 -1.95 -49.00
C ARG A 101 14.55 -3.41 -49.15
N HIS A 102 15.83 -3.65 -49.42
CA HIS A 102 16.39 -4.98 -49.59
C HIS A 102 16.29 -5.83 -48.31
N ILE A 103 16.56 -5.23 -47.14
CA ILE A 103 16.42 -5.90 -45.84
C ILE A 103 14.95 -6.24 -45.55
N ASN A 104 14.04 -5.30 -45.78
CA ASN A 104 12.61 -5.52 -45.56
C ASN A 104 12.05 -6.60 -46.48
N GLU A 105 12.51 -6.65 -47.73
CA GLU A 105 12.13 -7.69 -48.68
C GLU A 105 12.68 -9.06 -48.28
N ALA A 106 13.94 -9.14 -47.87
CA ALA A 106 14.51 -10.35 -47.31
C ALA A 106 13.74 -10.82 -46.06
N GLY A 107 13.31 -9.90 -45.19
CA GLY A 107 12.46 -10.21 -44.04
C GLY A 107 11.08 -10.74 -44.43
N ARG A 108 10.43 -10.15 -45.44
CA ARG A 108 9.15 -10.66 -45.98
C ARG A 108 9.31 -12.07 -46.55
N LEU A 109 10.38 -12.32 -47.31
CA LEU A 109 10.68 -13.64 -47.88
C LEU A 109 10.96 -14.67 -46.77
N ALA A 110 11.73 -14.31 -45.74
CA ALA A 110 11.99 -15.18 -44.60
C ALA A 110 10.71 -15.49 -43.81
N ASN A 111 9.84 -14.50 -43.60
CA ASN A 111 8.54 -14.70 -42.94
C ASN A 111 7.59 -15.56 -43.79
N ALA A 112 7.63 -15.41 -45.12
CA ALA A 112 6.84 -16.23 -46.04
C ALA A 112 7.36 -17.67 -46.17
N ALA A 113 8.68 -17.87 -46.03
CA ALA A 113 9.33 -19.18 -46.03
C ALA A 113 9.32 -19.86 -44.66
N GLY A 114 8.96 -19.13 -43.60
CA GLY A 114 8.90 -19.64 -42.24
C GLY A 114 7.77 -20.65 -42.08
N GLN A 115 8.11 -21.86 -41.64
CA GLN A 115 7.15 -22.73 -40.98
C GLN A 115 6.66 -22.04 -39.70
N PRO A 116 5.36 -22.13 -39.34
CA PRO A 116 4.86 -21.59 -38.08
C PRO A 116 5.66 -22.20 -36.91
N GLY A 117 6.54 -21.38 -36.34
CA GLY A 117 7.26 -21.72 -35.12
C GLY A 117 6.30 -21.79 -33.94
N PRO A 118 6.70 -22.48 -32.85
CA PRO A 118 5.88 -22.53 -31.64
C PRO A 118 5.53 -21.11 -31.19
N ALA A 119 4.23 -20.89 -30.94
CA ALA A 119 3.73 -19.60 -30.48
C ALA A 119 4.49 -19.18 -29.23
N VAL A 120 5.08 -17.98 -29.26
CA VAL A 120 5.73 -17.39 -28.09
C VAL A 120 4.61 -17.14 -27.07
N PRO A 121 4.64 -17.76 -25.88
CA PRO A 121 3.63 -17.53 -24.88
C PRO A 121 3.65 -16.04 -24.52
N ALA A 122 2.46 -15.42 -24.51
CA ALA A 122 2.31 -14.05 -24.03
C ALA A 122 2.76 -14.04 -22.57
N GLY A 123 3.98 -13.57 -22.34
CA GLY A 123 4.52 -13.43 -20.99
C GLY A 123 3.53 -12.60 -20.17
N ALA A 124 3.00 -13.20 -19.12
CA ALA A 124 2.20 -12.52 -18.13
C ALA A 124 3.01 -11.32 -17.65
N ARG A 125 2.61 -10.11 -18.09
CA ARG A 125 2.93 -8.89 -17.35
C ARG A 125 2.34 -9.13 -15.97
N GLY A 126 3.21 -9.41 -15.01
CA GLY A 126 2.82 -9.59 -13.62
C GLY A 126 2.12 -8.32 -13.16
N ASP A 127 0.80 -8.41 -13.04
CA ASP A 127 0.06 -7.73 -11.99
C ASP A 127 0.59 -8.30 -10.66
N GLU A 128 1.60 -7.65 -10.10
CA GLU A 128 1.85 -7.77 -8.66
C GLU A 128 1.14 -6.62 -7.95
N ARG A 129 0.39 -7.05 -6.96
CA ARG A 129 -0.77 -6.44 -6.32
C ARG A 129 -0.39 -5.82 -4.98
#